data_AF-A0A352MU62-F1
#
_entry.id   AF-A0A352MU62-F1
#
_cell.length_a   1.000
_cell.length_b   1.000
_cell.length_c   1.000
_cell.angle_alpha   90.00
_cell.angle_beta   90.00
_cell.angle_gamma   90.00
#
_symmetry.space_group_name_H-M   'P 1'
#
loop_
_entity.id
_entity.type
_entity.pdbx_description
1 polymer ?
#
loop_
_entity_poly.entity_id
_entity_poly.type
_entity_poly.pdbx_seq_one_letter_code
_entity_poly.pdbx_strand_id
1 'polypeptide(L)'
;MLREIGYKEIMNIKENDIVYEKNGFQLAIKDIKDGDKLIEIETEENENLDTIEKIKQKIIEEKIPIYTDNWFVKKAEIELDKILKRN
;
A
#
# COMPACT_ATOMS: atom_id res chain seq x y z
N MET A 1 -23.71 -11.01 7.31
CA MET A 1 -22.50 -10.25 7.73
C MET A 1 -21.37 -11.25 8.01
N LEU A 2 -20.08 -10.94 7.73
CA LEU A 2 -18.96 -11.93 7.83
C LEU A 2 -18.90 -12.70 9.17
N ARG A 3 -19.30 -12.05 10.27
CA ARG A 3 -19.39 -12.68 11.61
C ARG A 3 -20.41 -13.81 11.69
N GLU A 4 -21.51 -13.73 10.94
CA GLU A 4 -22.58 -14.74 10.92
C GLU A 4 -22.16 -16.03 10.22
N ILE A 5 -21.12 -15.96 9.38
CA ILE A 5 -20.51 -17.12 8.71
C ILE A 5 -19.18 -17.52 9.35
N GLY A 6 -18.92 -17.09 10.59
CA GLY A 6 -17.82 -17.59 11.42
C GLY A 6 -16.50 -16.83 11.32
N TYR A 7 -16.41 -15.72 10.57
CA TYR A 7 -15.20 -14.90 10.55
C TYR A 7 -15.10 -14.05 11.83
N LYS A 8 -13.91 -14.05 12.44
CA LYS A 8 -13.58 -13.19 13.57
C LYS A 8 -12.94 -11.89 13.07
N GLU A 9 -13.46 -10.76 13.51
CA GLU A 9 -12.80 -9.47 13.29
C GLU A 9 -11.50 -9.42 14.10
N ILE A 10 -10.39 -9.17 13.41
CA ILE A 10 -9.04 -9.12 14.02
C ILE A 10 -8.61 -7.67 14.27
N MET A 11 -8.91 -6.76 13.34
CA MET A 11 -8.55 -5.35 13.42
C MET A 11 -9.50 -4.47 12.60
N ASN A 12 -9.56 -3.18 12.91
CA ASN A 12 -10.20 -2.16 12.10
C ASN A 12 -9.22 -1.01 11.86
N ILE A 13 -8.96 -0.70 10.59
CA ILE A 13 -8.09 0.41 10.17
C ILE A 13 -8.99 1.51 9.62
N LYS A 14 -8.72 2.76 10.00
CA LYS A 14 -9.39 3.94 9.45
C LYS A 14 -8.35 4.79 8.75
N GLU A 15 -8.59 5.14 7.51
CA GLU A 15 -7.67 5.96 6.70
C GLU A 15 -8.44 6.95 5.83
N ASN A 16 -7.78 8.05 5.48
CA ASN A 16 -8.22 8.96 4.43
C ASN A 16 -7.21 8.90 3.28
N ASP A 17 -7.71 8.73 2.07
CA ASP A 17 -6.88 8.55 0.89
C ASP A 17 -7.12 9.65 -0.13
N ILE A 18 -6.05 10.07 -0.78
CA ILE A 18 -6.09 10.91 -1.99
C ILE A 18 -5.36 10.15 -3.09
N VAL A 19 -6.08 9.78 -4.15
CA VAL A 19 -5.54 9.03 -5.29
C VAL A 19 -5.34 9.97 -6.48
N TYR A 20 -4.14 9.95 -7.05
CA TYR A 20 -3.79 10.58 -8.31
C TYR A 20 -3.57 9.51 -9.36
N GLU A 21 -4.13 9.69 -10.55
CA GLU A 21 -4.00 8.77 -11.66
C GLU A 21 -3.37 9.50 -12.86
N LYS A 22 -2.47 8.80 -13.55
CA LYS A 22 -1.89 9.26 -14.82
C LYS A 22 -1.59 8.05 -15.71
N ASN A 23 -2.36 7.88 -16.77
CA ASN A 23 -2.19 6.81 -17.77
C ASN A 23 -2.18 5.39 -17.14
N GLY A 24 -3.08 5.12 -16.20
CA GLY A 24 -3.16 3.83 -15.51
C GLY A 24 -2.09 3.60 -14.43
N PHE A 25 -1.27 4.61 -14.15
CA PHE A 25 -0.37 4.62 -13.00
C PHE A 25 -1.02 5.39 -11.86
N GLN A 26 -1.36 4.70 -10.77
CA GLN A 26 -2.02 5.30 -9.61
C GLN A 26 -1.04 5.49 -8.46
N LEU A 27 -1.08 6.69 -7.87
CA LEU A 27 -0.36 7.04 -6.65
C LEU A 27 -1.37 7.52 -5.62
N ALA A 28 -1.46 6.80 -4.51
CA ALA A 28 -2.32 7.13 -3.38
C ALA A 28 -1.48 7.71 -2.23
N ILE A 29 -1.91 8.84 -1.68
CA ILE A 29 -1.44 9.37 -0.40
C ILE A 29 -2.44 8.91 0.66
N LYS A 30 -1.99 8.11 1.61
CA LYS A 30 -2.82 7.52 2.67
C LYS A 30 -2.46 8.15 4.02
N ASP A 31 -3.46 8.68 4.71
CA ASP A 31 -3.36 9.17 6.08
C ASP A 31 -4.09 8.20 7.02
N ILE A 32 -3.33 7.27 7.60
CA ILE A 32 -3.88 6.26 8.51
C ILE A 32 -4.10 6.92 9.86
N LYS A 33 -5.35 6.88 10.34
CA LYS A 33 -5.70 7.43 11.64
C LYS A 33 -4.91 6.71 12.75
N ASP A 34 -4.22 7.51 13.57
CA ASP A 34 -3.35 7.03 14.65
C ASP A 34 -2.18 6.13 14.16
N GLY A 35 -1.80 6.26 12.89
CA GLY A 35 -0.73 5.50 12.24
C GLY A 35 0.18 6.38 11.38
N ASP A 36 0.89 5.73 10.46
CA ASP A 36 1.82 6.40 9.55
C ASP A 36 1.10 7.02 8.34
N LYS A 37 1.71 8.06 7.76
CA LYS A 37 1.35 8.57 6.43
C LYS A 37 2.13 7.82 5.38
N LEU A 38 1.43 7.23 4.41
CA LEU A 38 2.02 6.36 3.41
C LEU A 38 1.78 6.91 2.00
N ILE A 39 2.69 6.57 1.09
CA ILE A 39 2.47 6.68 -0.34
C ILE A 39 2.39 5.26 -0.87
N GLU A 40 1.30 4.95 -1.56
CA GLU A 40 1.06 3.66 -2.17
C GLU A 40 0.97 3.82 -3.67
N ILE A 41 1.55 2.87 -4.38
CA ILE A 41 1.53 2.86 -5.84
C ILE A 41 0.94 1.53 -6.25
N GLU A 42 -0.19 1.64 -6.94
CA GLU A 42 -0.91 0.51 -7.50
C GLU A 42 -0.85 0.62 -9.02
N THR A 43 -0.62 -0.53 -9.64
CA THR A 43 -0.55 -0.66 -11.08
C THR A 43 -1.62 -1.64 -11.50
N GLU A 44 -2.40 -1.28 -12.50
CA GLU A 44 -3.27 -2.25 -13.17
C GLU A 44 -2.41 -3.33 -13.84
N GLU A 45 -3.02 -4.45 -14.25
CA GLU A 45 -2.32 -5.51 -14.99
C GLU A 45 -1.64 -4.92 -16.24
N ASN A 46 -0.34 -4.67 -16.13
CA ASN A 46 0.48 -4.04 -17.13
C ASN A 46 1.84 -4.73 -17.14
N GLU A 47 2.18 -5.38 -18.25
CA GLU A 47 3.45 -6.11 -18.43
C GLU A 47 4.69 -5.21 -18.22
N ASN A 48 4.54 -3.89 -18.32
CA ASN A 48 5.62 -2.93 -18.07
C ASN A 48 5.78 -2.56 -16.59
N LEU A 49 4.86 -2.96 -15.71
CA LEU A 49 4.84 -2.63 -14.27
C LEU A 49 4.48 -3.85 -13.42
N ASP A 50 4.85 -5.04 -13.89
CA ASP A 50 4.59 -6.34 -13.27
C ASP A 50 5.63 -6.76 -12.22
N THR A 51 6.69 -5.98 -12.03
CA THR A 51 7.71 -6.20 -10.99
C THR A 51 7.97 -4.96 -10.15
N ILE A 52 8.42 -5.18 -8.91
CA ILE A 52 8.77 -4.11 -7.97
C ILE A 52 9.87 -3.21 -8.57
N GLU A 53 10.87 -3.80 -9.22
CA GLU A 53 11.98 -3.07 -9.85
C GLU A 53 11.49 -2.14 -10.97
N LYS A 54 10.57 -2.61 -11.84
CA LYS A 54 9.99 -1.80 -12.90
C LYS A 54 9.16 -0.64 -12.33
N ILE A 55 8.39 -0.89 -11.28
CA ILE A 55 7.62 0.16 -10.58
C ILE A 55 8.57 1.21 -9.98
N LYS A 56 9.63 0.79 -9.27
CA LYS A 56 10.65 1.70 -8.73
C LYS A 56 11.30 2.55 -9.82
N GLN A 57 11.66 1.94 -10.94
CA GLN A 57 12.24 2.67 -12.07
C GLN A 57 11.27 3.73 -12.61
N LYS A 58 9.99 3.36 -12.81
CA LYS A 58 8.95 4.28 -13.27
C LYS A 58 8.80 5.50 -12.35
N ILE A 59 8.87 5.30 -11.04
CA ILE A 59 8.77 6.38 -10.05
C ILE A 59 9.93 7.37 -10.18
N ILE A 60 11.14 6.85 -10.36
CA ILE A 60 12.34 7.66 -10.58
C ILE A 60 12.21 8.45 -11.89
N GLU A 61 11.72 7.82 -12.97
CA GLU A 61 11.51 8.44 -14.28
C GLU A 61 10.47 9.56 -14.25
N GLU A 62 9.36 9.37 -13.54
CA GLU A 62 8.32 10.39 -13.33
C GLU A 62 8.79 11.53 -12.40
N LYS A 63 10.01 11.42 -11.82
CA LYS A 63 10.62 12.41 -10.91
C LYS A 63 9.69 12.78 -9.76
N ILE A 64 8.97 11.79 -9.25
CA ILE A 64 8.06 11.96 -8.13
C ILE A 64 8.92 12.34 -6.90
N PRO A 65 8.63 13.46 -6.22
CA PRO A 65 9.49 13.99 -5.16
C PRO A 65 9.28 13.23 -3.85
N ILE A 66 9.72 11.96 -3.81
CA ILE A 66 9.61 11.09 -2.65
C ILE A 66 10.99 10.62 -2.18
N TYR A 67 11.07 10.30 -0.89
CA TYR A 67 12.22 9.59 -0.34
C TYR A 67 12.16 8.12 -0.78
N THR A 68 13.27 7.62 -1.32
CA THR A 68 13.39 6.26 -1.88
C THR A 68 14.27 5.35 -1.05
N ASP A 69 14.47 5.69 0.22
CA ASP A 69 15.30 4.98 1.19
C ASP A 69 14.53 3.85 1.90
N ASN A 70 13.20 3.91 1.95
CA ASN A 70 12.35 2.94 2.64
C ASN A 70 11.19 2.43 1.77
N TRP A 71 11.47 1.45 0.93
CA TRP A 71 10.46 0.74 0.14
C TRP A 71 9.96 -0.49 0.87
N PHE A 72 8.65 -0.69 0.91
CA PHE A 72 8.07 -1.94 1.38
C PHE A 72 6.83 -2.31 0.56
N VAL A 73 6.58 -3.62 0.44
CA VAL A 73 5.34 -4.16 -0.14
C VAL A 73 4.35 -4.36 1.01
N LYS A 74 3.10 -3.94 0.85
CA LYS A 74 2.10 -3.78 1.92
C LYS A 74 1.67 -5.12 2.57
N LYS A 75 2.48 -5.61 3.51
CA LYS A 75 2.28 -5.61 4.97
C LYS A 75 0.90 -5.84 5.62
N ALA A 76 -0.14 -6.38 4.96
CA ALA A 76 -1.20 -7.06 5.73
C ALA A 76 -0.58 -8.10 6.69
N GLU A 77 0.51 -8.71 6.24
CA GLU A 77 1.38 -9.60 6.99
C GLU A 77 2.09 -8.93 8.19
N ILE A 78 2.54 -7.67 8.10
CA ILE A 78 3.28 -7.05 9.21
C ILE A 78 2.37 -6.56 10.33
N GLU A 79 1.19 -6.02 10.00
CA GLU A 79 0.20 -5.72 11.04
C GLU A 79 -0.36 -7.00 11.66
N LEU A 80 -0.55 -8.05 10.87
CA LEU A 80 -0.90 -9.38 11.38
C LEU A 80 0.22 -9.94 12.27
N ASP A 81 1.49 -9.81 11.90
CA ASP A 81 2.63 -10.30 12.68
C ASP A 81 2.73 -9.61 14.04
N LYS A 82 2.45 -8.31 14.12
CA LYS A 82 2.35 -7.59 15.40
C LYS A 82 1.24 -8.17 16.29
N ILE A 83 0.05 -8.42 15.71
CA ILE A 83 -1.10 -8.99 16.45
C ILE A 83 -0.82 -10.43 16.90
N LEU A 84 -0.22 -11.23 16.01
CA LEU A 84 0.13 -12.62 16.26
C LEU A 84 1.43 -12.78 17.07
N LYS A 85 2.15 -11.69 17.36
CA LYS A 85 3.46 -11.67 18.04
C LYS A 85 4.48 -12.58 17.36
N ARG A 86 4.52 -12.55 16.03
CA ARG A 86 5.43 -13.40 15.23
C ARG A 86 6.85 -12.85 15.13
N ASN A 87 7.12 -11.66 15.66
CA ASN A 87 8.45 -11.05 15.80
C ASN A 87 8.55 -10.30 17.12
#